data_AF-A0A2D6PTR2-F1
#
_entry.id   AF-A0A2D6PTR2-F1
#
_cell.length_a   1.000
_cell.length_b   1.000
_cell.length_c   1.000
_cell.angle_alpha   90.00
_cell.angle_beta   90.00
_cell.angle_gamma   90.00
#
_symmetry.space_group_name_H-M   'P 1'
#
loop_
_entity.id
_entity.type
_entity.pdbx_description
1 polymer ?
#
loop_
_entity_poly.entity_id
_entity_poly.type
_entity_poly.pdbx_seq_one_letter_code
_entity_poly.pdbx_strand_id
1 'polypeptide(L)'
;MRDLRSEERTVVVQAKELELEIAQAAALLVRVGTPRRFAEVDKGRYGFTRTGLDLLSALEWTLAVAMELPKHLGPMLDVGDPARSATFANLVTTRIACDVGAEIVEDLTDAEIRAGRPFNLAETLNLLEGPSHSLAERLLGHALGFIDHERTSSTASRRIDSTESLAIGVLGWLRLMRETAENLARDADFRGAAHAMSKTRIEVLEHAWYGLEPARLRDETPNDLLDVAVDDIVGNGEFVEACRRTARDVAGFDFETGQNPKVINPILFALGRPGCGKTVTAHAVGNEFLEFCKGRDIPAKFLVVRRTDWASSYQNASAIGLEQLFKTEVLEQPGVVGVYWPDIDTAFAAREDPGIRAEERNILGACFGVFDGTLLPKNGKWFMICDANHMTMDPAAVSRITQQPFVVRGADTAADKVRLFRDVKLRAVAQHLELDDTAWTQVGDRLQELDLSGRAIDNIARQLIVEIQDFEYPDEYFRADLARRQSIVAEYSKTLRVGEVIDAIDRHAAFVLEADQSAERERFDRNVADIVRNLSARRHALANLEEPEPAGSIT
;
A
#
# COMPACT_ATOMS: atom_id res chain seq x y z
N MET A 1 20.19 37.13 -16.05
CA MET A 1 19.38 35.92 -15.84
C MET A 1 17.93 36.36 -15.90
N ARG A 2 17.23 36.04 -16.99
CA ARG A 2 15.78 36.32 -17.10
C ARG A 2 15.04 35.41 -16.13
N ASP A 3 14.16 35.98 -15.33
CA ASP A 3 13.12 35.26 -14.58
C ASP A 3 12.34 34.34 -15.53
N LEU A 4 12.68 33.06 -15.52
CA LEU A 4 11.83 31.99 -16.03
C LEU A 4 10.73 31.79 -14.98
N ARG A 5 9.59 32.46 -15.19
CA ARG A 5 8.34 32.13 -14.50
C ARG A 5 8.14 30.61 -14.63
N SER A 6 8.10 29.94 -13.49
CA SER A 6 8.02 28.48 -13.38
C SER A 6 6.61 28.00 -13.70
N GLU A 7 6.24 28.00 -14.97
CA GLU A 7 5.06 27.25 -15.43
C GLU A 7 5.40 25.75 -15.39
N GLU A 8 4.53 24.98 -14.75
CA GLU A 8 4.54 23.53 -14.80
C GLU A 8 4.32 23.10 -16.25
N ARG A 9 5.27 22.35 -16.81
CA ARG A 9 5.25 21.92 -18.21
C ARG A 9 4.91 20.44 -18.25
N THR A 10 3.96 20.06 -19.09
CA THR A 10 3.58 18.65 -19.28
C THR A 10 3.99 18.20 -20.67
N VAL A 11 4.68 17.06 -20.73
CA VAL A 11 5.00 16.31 -21.95
C VAL A 11 4.16 15.05 -21.92
N VAL A 12 3.34 14.83 -22.94
CA VAL A 12 2.51 13.63 -23.04
C VAL A 12 2.86 12.92 -24.33
N VAL A 13 3.36 11.69 -24.22
CA VAL A 13 3.57 10.79 -25.36
C VAL A 13 2.32 9.94 -25.52
N GLN A 14 1.58 10.16 -26.61
CA GLN A 14 0.34 9.45 -26.85
C GLN A 14 0.60 8.01 -27.32
N ALA A 15 -0.28 7.08 -26.93
CA ALA A 15 -0.19 5.68 -27.36
C ALA A 15 -0.09 5.52 -28.89
N LYS A 16 -0.83 6.35 -29.64
CA LYS A 16 -0.80 6.38 -31.11
C LYS A 16 0.57 6.77 -31.70
N GLU A 17 1.32 7.62 -31.01
CA GLU A 17 2.67 8.00 -31.44
C GLU A 17 3.65 6.83 -31.25
N LEU A 18 3.49 6.09 -30.14
CA LEU A 18 4.28 4.89 -29.87
C LEU A 18 3.94 3.74 -30.82
N GLU A 19 2.69 3.57 -31.27
CA GLU A 19 2.32 2.53 -32.25
C GLU A 19 3.19 2.57 -33.53
N LEU A 20 3.46 3.77 -34.05
CA LEU A 20 4.31 3.93 -35.23
C LEU A 20 5.77 3.57 -34.94
N GLU A 21 6.27 3.95 -33.77
CA GLU A 21 7.64 3.69 -33.36
C GLU A 21 7.87 2.22 -32.95
N ILE A 22 6.84 1.53 -32.45
CA ILE A 22 6.88 0.07 -32.20
C ILE A 22 7.14 -0.68 -33.49
N ALA A 23 6.47 -0.32 -34.59
CA ALA A 23 6.71 -0.96 -35.88
C ALA A 23 8.15 -0.75 -36.38
N GLN A 24 8.72 0.44 -36.14
CA GLN A 24 10.11 0.75 -36.47
C GLN A 24 11.10 0.01 -35.56
N ALA A 25 10.81 -0.07 -34.26
CA ALA A 25 11.58 -0.82 -33.27
C ALA A 25 11.60 -2.33 -33.60
N ALA A 26 10.46 -2.91 -33.96
CA ALA A 26 10.36 -4.30 -34.40
C ALA A 26 11.23 -4.55 -35.66
N ALA A 27 11.14 -3.65 -36.65
CA ALA A 27 11.98 -3.73 -37.85
C ALA A 27 13.47 -3.62 -37.52
N LEU A 28 13.85 -2.76 -36.56
CA LEU A 28 15.22 -2.61 -36.07
C LEU A 28 15.72 -3.89 -35.38
N LEU A 29 14.91 -4.49 -34.50
CA LEU A 29 15.24 -5.77 -33.84
C LEU A 29 15.50 -6.88 -34.86
N VAL A 30 14.64 -6.99 -35.88
CA VAL A 30 14.82 -7.95 -36.98
C VAL A 30 16.10 -7.66 -37.76
N ARG A 31 16.34 -6.40 -38.13
CA ARG A 31 17.52 -5.97 -38.91
C ARG A 31 18.84 -6.30 -38.20
N VAL A 32 18.90 -6.10 -36.88
CA VAL A 32 20.10 -6.37 -36.06
C VAL A 32 20.20 -7.86 -35.66
N GLY A 33 19.15 -8.65 -35.96
CA GLY A 33 19.12 -10.09 -35.74
C GLY A 33 18.83 -10.49 -34.29
N THR A 34 18.18 -9.62 -33.50
CA THR A 34 17.82 -9.89 -32.10
C THR A 34 17.01 -11.18 -31.94
N PRO A 35 15.95 -11.44 -32.73
CA PRO A 35 15.21 -12.70 -32.61
C PRO A 35 16.12 -13.91 -32.80
N ARG A 36 17.01 -13.88 -33.80
CA ARG A 36 17.92 -15.00 -34.04
C ARG A 36 18.83 -15.27 -32.82
N ARG A 37 19.34 -14.22 -32.16
CA ARG A 37 20.17 -14.37 -30.95
C ARG A 37 19.36 -14.93 -29.78
N PHE A 38 18.13 -14.44 -29.58
CA PHE A 38 17.26 -14.92 -28.51
C PHE A 38 16.88 -16.39 -28.73
N ALA A 39 16.63 -16.82 -29.98
CA ALA A 39 16.25 -18.20 -30.29
C ALA A 39 17.38 -19.23 -30.02
N GLU A 40 18.63 -18.78 -29.87
CA GLU A 40 19.74 -19.65 -29.46
C GLU A 40 19.60 -20.09 -27.99
N VAL A 41 18.90 -19.30 -27.19
CA VAL A 41 18.69 -19.49 -25.74
C VAL A 41 17.24 -19.95 -25.47
N ASP A 42 16.26 -19.29 -26.07
CA ASP A 42 14.84 -19.57 -25.92
C ASP A 42 14.34 -20.59 -26.96
N LYS A 43 14.39 -21.88 -26.59
CA LYS A 43 14.05 -23.01 -27.47
C LYS A 43 12.64 -23.55 -27.20
N GLY A 44 11.62 -22.76 -27.50
CA GLY A 44 10.23 -23.22 -27.46
C GLY A 44 9.94 -24.30 -28.52
N ARG A 45 8.89 -25.10 -28.28
CA ARG A 45 8.53 -26.26 -29.12
C ARG A 45 8.20 -25.89 -30.58
N TYR A 46 7.78 -24.65 -30.82
CA TYR A 46 7.35 -24.14 -32.13
C TYR A 46 8.00 -22.80 -32.50
N GLY A 47 9.11 -22.41 -31.84
CA GLY A 47 9.70 -21.08 -31.93
C GLY A 47 10.03 -20.54 -30.55
N PHE A 48 9.82 -19.25 -30.31
CA PHE A 48 9.96 -18.67 -28.98
C PHE A 48 8.93 -19.25 -28.00
N THR A 49 9.28 -19.28 -26.72
CA THR A 49 8.30 -19.40 -25.64
C THR A 49 7.52 -18.10 -25.51
N ARG A 50 6.43 -18.12 -24.73
CA ARG A 50 5.67 -16.90 -24.42
C ARG A 50 6.57 -15.82 -23.80
N THR A 51 7.38 -16.20 -22.82
CA THR A 51 8.36 -15.31 -22.18
C THR A 51 9.34 -14.73 -23.19
N GLY A 52 9.85 -15.51 -24.14
CA GLY A 52 10.74 -14.99 -25.19
C GLY A 52 10.07 -13.97 -26.12
N LEU A 53 8.80 -14.15 -26.45
CA LEU A 53 8.01 -13.16 -27.20
C LEU A 53 7.77 -11.89 -26.37
N ASP A 54 7.42 -12.05 -25.10
CA ASP A 54 7.17 -10.93 -24.19
C ASP A 54 8.46 -10.12 -23.95
N LEU A 55 9.63 -10.76 -23.91
CA LEU A 55 10.94 -10.09 -23.86
C LEU A 55 11.26 -9.28 -25.12
N LEU A 56 10.91 -9.81 -26.30
CA LEU A 56 11.07 -9.06 -27.55
C LEU A 56 10.13 -7.83 -27.55
N SER A 57 8.89 -8.01 -27.11
CA SER A 57 7.91 -6.92 -26.94
C SER A 57 8.43 -5.86 -25.97
N ALA A 58 9.01 -6.25 -24.82
CA ALA A 58 9.60 -5.30 -23.88
C ALA A 58 10.71 -4.45 -24.51
N LEU A 59 11.57 -5.05 -25.35
CA LEU A 59 12.58 -4.32 -26.11
C LEU A 59 11.95 -3.42 -27.18
N GLU A 60 10.89 -3.85 -27.85
CA GLU A 60 10.14 -3.01 -28.80
C GLU A 60 9.62 -1.73 -28.13
N TRP A 61 8.96 -1.87 -26.99
CA TRP A 61 8.45 -0.74 -26.20
C TRP A 61 9.57 0.17 -25.70
N THR A 62 10.64 -0.40 -25.16
CA THR A 62 11.83 0.36 -24.72
C THR A 62 12.38 1.20 -25.87
N LEU A 63 12.54 0.60 -27.04
CA LEU A 63 13.11 1.29 -28.21
C LEU A 63 12.15 2.30 -28.81
N ALA A 64 10.83 2.02 -28.83
CA ALA A 64 9.82 2.95 -29.30
C ALA A 64 9.80 4.24 -28.46
N VAL A 65 9.85 4.12 -27.13
CA VAL A 65 9.98 5.28 -26.23
C VAL A 65 11.31 6.02 -26.49
N ALA A 66 12.40 5.28 -26.72
CA ALA A 66 13.69 5.87 -27.05
C ALA A 66 13.73 6.61 -28.40
N MET A 67 12.82 6.29 -29.33
CA MET A 67 12.66 6.99 -30.61
C MET A 67 11.72 8.20 -30.48
N GLU A 68 10.63 8.07 -29.73
CA GLU A 68 9.56 9.07 -29.68
C GLU A 68 9.87 10.22 -28.70
N LEU A 69 10.20 9.89 -27.45
CA LEU A 69 10.31 10.88 -26.37
C LEU A 69 11.33 12.01 -26.66
N PRO A 70 12.49 11.78 -27.31
CA PRO A 70 13.41 12.86 -27.66
C PRO A 70 12.81 13.92 -28.59
N LYS A 71 11.81 13.56 -29.41
CA LYS A 71 11.12 14.50 -30.32
C LYS A 71 10.36 15.57 -29.53
N HIS A 72 9.87 15.19 -28.35
CA HIS A 72 9.15 16.07 -27.43
C HIS A 72 10.09 16.83 -26.50
N LEU A 73 11.13 16.16 -25.99
CA LEU A 73 12.09 16.78 -25.05
C LEU A 73 13.06 17.74 -25.74
N GLY A 74 13.53 17.42 -26.94
CA GLY A 74 14.55 18.21 -27.65
C GLY A 74 14.20 19.70 -27.79
N PRO A 75 12.99 20.06 -28.26
CA PRO A 75 12.56 21.46 -28.38
C PRO A 75 12.43 22.21 -27.04
N MET A 76 12.29 21.49 -25.93
CA MET A 76 12.05 22.06 -24.60
C MET A 76 13.33 22.36 -23.83
N LEU A 77 14.45 21.76 -24.24
CA LEU A 77 15.71 21.82 -23.53
C LEU A 77 16.63 22.86 -24.16
N ASP A 78 16.91 23.92 -23.40
CA ASP A 78 17.94 24.89 -23.72
C ASP A 78 19.06 24.81 -22.67
N VAL A 79 20.00 23.89 -22.92
CA VAL A 79 21.21 23.73 -22.08
C VAL A 79 22.36 24.61 -22.63
N GLY A 80 22.03 25.63 -23.43
CA GLY A 80 22.98 26.59 -24.02
C GLY A 80 23.76 26.08 -25.24
N ASP A 81 23.94 24.77 -25.38
CA ASP A 81 24.53 24.10 -26.56
C ASP A 81 23.54 23.05 -27.10
N PRO A 82 23.17 23.08 -28.40
CA PRO A 82 22.31 22.07 -29.02
C PRO A 82 22.82 20.63 -28.84
N ALA A 83 24.13 20.40 -28.89
CA ALA A 83 24.69 19.07 -28.71
C ALA A 83 24.50 18.57 -27.27
N ARG A 84 24.79 19.42 -26.27
CA ARG A 84 24.54 19.09 -24.86
C ARG A 84 23.06 18.91 -24.56
N SER A 85 22.20 19.71 -25.17
CA SER A 85 20.74 19.60 -25.01
C SER A 85 20.22 18.28 -25.56
N ALA A 86 20.73 17.84 -26.72
CA ALA A 86 20.43 16.53 -27.28
C ALA A 86 20.95 15.38 -26.40
N THR A 87 22.18 15.47 -25.88
CA THR A 87 22.73 14.47 -24.95
C THR A 87 21.89 14.38 -23.68
N PHE A 88 21.48 15.51 -23.11
CA PHE A 88 20.62 15.53 -21.93
C PHE A 88 19.22 14.96 -22.22
N ALA A 89 18.62 15.28 -23.36
CA ALA A 89 17.38 14.67 -23.81
C ALA A 89 17.51 13.14 -23.93
N ASN A 90 18.63 12.66 -24.47
CA ASN A 90 18.92 11.23 -24.58
C ASN A 90 19.08 10.58 -23.20
N LEU A 91 19.74 11.24 -22.24
CA LEU A 91 19.87 10.73 -20.87
C LEU A 91 18.51 10.53 -20.19
N VAL A 92 17.65 11.55 -20.22
CA VAL A 92 16.29 11.49 -19.66
C VAL A 92 15.47 10.41 -20.37
N THR A 93 15.56 10.38 -21.70
CA THR A 93 14.86 9.39 -22.52
C THR A 93 15.29 7.98 -22.20
N THR A 94 16.59 7.70 -22.14
CA THR A 94 17.13 6.38 -21.84
C THR A 94 16.67 5.90 -20.47
N ARG A 95 16.72 6.78 -19.47
CA ARG A 95 16.21 6.47 -18.14
C ARG A 95 14.73 6.05 -18.22
N ILE A 96 13.85 6.87 -18.84
CA ILE A 96 12.40 6.59 -18.93
C ILE A 96 12.10 5.33 -19.76
N ALA A 97 12.75 5.18 -20.92
CA ALA A 97 12.61 4.01 -21.76
C ALA A 97 12.99 2.71 -21.02
N CYS A 98 14.08 2.76 -20.24
CA CYS A 98 14.50 1.62 -19.44
C CYS A 98 13.54 1.31 -18.27
N ASP A 99 12.87 2.31 -17.68
CA ASP A 99 11.80 2.08 -16.70
C ASP A 99 10.62 1.31 -17.33
N VAL A 100 10.11 1.78 -18.47
CA VAL A 100 9.01 1.12 -19.20
C VAL A 100 9.37 -0.32 -19.58
N GLY A 101 10.58 -0.52 -20.10
CA GLY A 101 11.07 -1.87 -20.41
C GLY A 101 11.20 -2.75 -19.17
N ALA A 102 11.73 -2.20 -18.08
CA ALA A 102 11.97 -2.97 -16.85
C ALA A 102 10.66 -3.47 -16.25
N GLU A 103 9.63 -2.64 -16.22
CA GLU A 103 8.31 -3.01 -15.69
C GLU A 103 7.71 -4.20 -16.45
N ILE A 104 7.74 -4.17 -17.79
CA ILE A 104 7.25 -5.28 -18.62
C ILE A 104 8.01 -6.57 -18.33
N VAL A 105 9.32 -6.50 -18.06
CA VAL A 105 10.15 -7.69 -17.81
C VAL A 105 10.05 -8.16 -16.35
N GLU A 106 9.81 -7.28 -15.38
CA GLU A 106 9.61 -7.63 -13.97
C GLU A 106 8.44 -8.59 -13.79
N ASP A 107 7.36 -8.41 -14.54
CA ASP A 107 6.22 -9.34 -14.56
C ASP A 107 6.55 -10.74 -15.15
N LEU A 108 7.70 -10.88 -15.81
CA LEU A 108 8.14 -12.13 -16.45
C LEU A 108 9.10 -12.95 -15.58
N THR A 109 9.59 -12.42 -14.46
CA THR A 109 10.58 -13.10 -13.61
C THR A 109 10.41 -12.81 -12.12
N ASP A 110 10.33 -13.86 -11.31
CA ASP A 110 10.29 -13.76 -9.83
C ASP A 110 11.68 -13.61 -9.19
N ALA A 111 12.75 -13.47 -10.00
CA ALA A 111 14.11 -13.49 -9.50
C ALA A 111 14.52 -12.15 -8.85
N GLU A 112 15.05 -12.21 -7.63
CA GLU A 112 15.71 -11.07 -7.00
C GLU A 112 16.98 -10.67 -7.76
N ILE A 113 16.87 -9.65 -8.61
CA ILE A 113 18.04 -9.09 -9.29
C ILE A 113 18.78 -8.17 -8.31
N ARG A 114 19.93 -8.64 -7.82
CA ARG A 114 20.87 -7.81 -7.08
C ARG A 114 21.45 -6.76 -8.03
N ALA A 115 21.22 -5.48 -7.74
CA ALA A 115 21.81 -4.38 -8.49
C ALA A 115 23.33 -4.59 -8.63
N GLY A 116 23.79 -4.73 -9.86
CA GLY A 116 25.21 -4.75 -10.19
C GLY A 116 25.82 -3.35 -10.02
N ARG A 117 27.12 -3.23 -10.25
CA ARG A 117 27.71 -1.88 -10.38
C ARG A 117 27.17 -1.23 -11.66
N PRO A 118 26.82 0.08 -11.64
CA PRO A 118 26.44 0.81 -12.84
C PRO A 118 27.46 0.64 -13.96
N PHE A 119 27.01 0.78 -15.22
CA PHE A 119 27.91 0.80 -16.36
C PHE A 119 28.93 1.94 -16.24
N ASN A 120 30.07 1.79 -16.92
CA ASN A 120 31.10 2.82 -16.95
C ASN A 120 30.49 4.15 -17.47
N LEU A 121 30.62 5.20 -16.66
CA LEU A 121 29.98 6.49 -16.93
C LEU A 121 30.48 7.10 -18.25
N ALA A 122 31.79 7.01 -18.55
CA ALA A 122 32.36 7.61 -19.74
C ALA A 122 31.95 6.85 -21.02
N GLU A 123 31.93 5.52 -20.98
CA GLU A 123 31.46 4.70 -22.10
C GLU A 123 29.96 4.92 -22.36
N THR A 124 29.18 5.03 -21.29
CA THR A 124 27.74 5.28 -21.39
C THR A 124 27.45 6.69 -21.88
N LEU A 125 28.23 7.69 -21.45
CA LEU A 125 28.09 9.05 -21.98
C LEU A 125 28.39 9.06 -23.48
N ASN A 126 29.48 8.44 -23.94
CA ASN A 126 29.80 8.32 -25.37
C ASN A 126 28.71 7.58 -26.16
N LEU A 127 28.04 6.60 -25.54
CA LEU A 127 26.90 5.91 -26.14
C LEU A 127 25.69 6.83 -26.31
N LEU A 128 25.45 7.74 -25.36
CA LEU A 128 24.28 8.61 -25.33
C LEU A 128 24.53 9.95 -26.02
N GLU A 129 25.79 10.31 -26.25
CA GLU A 129 26.19 11.42 -27.11
C GLU A 129 25.85 11.13 -28.58
N GLY A 130 25.41 12.18 -29.28
CA GLY A 130 25.03 12.10 -30.68
C GLY A 130 23.52 12.30 -30.92
N PRO A 131 23.10 12.22 -32.18
CA PRO A 131 21.74 12.61 -32.54
C PRO A 131 20.71 11.61 -31.99
N SER A 132 19.58 12.15 -31.51
CA SER A 132 18.54 11.36 -30.84
C SER A 132 17.86 10.34 -31.76
N HIS A 133 17.77 10.59 -33.07
CA HIS A 133 17.16 9.65 -34.04
C HIS A 133 17.91 8.31 -34.16
N SER A 134 19.13 8.21 -33.64
CA SER A 134 19.91 6.96 -33.61
C SER A 134 20.11 6.39 -32.20
N LEU A 135 19.43 6.96 -31.19
CA LEU A 135 19.52 6.53 -29.80
C LEU A 135 19.10 5.05 -29.64
N ALA A 136 17.96 4.67 -30.22
CA ALA A 136 17.44 3.32 -30.14
C ALA A 136 18.43 2.27 -30.72
N GLU A 137 19.08 2.56 -31.85
CA GLU A 137 20.06 1.66 -32.44
C GLU A 137 21.31 1.50 -31.55
N ARG A 138 21.77 2.58 -30.93
CA ARG A 138 22.88 2.54 -29.96
C ARG A 138 22.52 1.75 -28.70
N LEU A 139 21.34 2.01 -28.12
CA LEU A 139 20.85 1.28 -26.95
C LEU A 139 20.71 -0.21 -27.23
N LEU A 140 20.11 -0.57 -28.36
CA LEU A 140 19.97 -1.98 -28.77
C LEU A 140 21.34 -2.64 -28.96
N GLY A 141 22.27 -1.96 -29.63
CA GLY A 141 23.64 -2.46 -29.81
C GLY A 141 24.33 -2.75 -28.48
N HIS A 142 24.20 -1.85 -27.50
CA HIS A 142 24.73 -2.04 -26.16
C HIS A 142 24.02 -3.17 -25.39
N ALA A 143 22.69 -3.25 -25.45
CA ALA A 143 21.93 -4.32 -24.81
C ALA A 143 22.36 -5.69 -25.32
N LEU A 144 22.49 -5.85 -26.65
CA LEU A 144 22.92 -7.10 -27.25
C LEU A 144 24.38 -7.44 -26.92
N GLY A 145 25.27 -6.44 -26.89
CA GLY A 145 26.66 -6.65 -26.45
C GLY A 145 26.75 -7.13 -25.00
N PHE A 146 25.90 -6.58 -24.12
CA PHE A 146 25.79 -7.01 -22.72
C PHE A 146 25.28 -8.46 -22.63
N ILE A 147 24.21 -8.79 -23.34
CA ILE A 147 23.65 -10.16 -23.37
C ILE A 147 24.68 -11.16 -23.90
N ASP A 148 25.35 -10.85 -25.01
CA ASP A 148 26.38 -11.73 -25.59
C ASP A 148 27.58 -11.91 -24.65
N HIS A 149 27.97 -10.87 -23.92
CA HIS A 149 28.99 -10.97 -22.88
C HIS A 149 28.56 -11.95 -21.77
N GLU A 150 27.35 -11.77 -21.23
CA GLU A 150 26.84 -12.59 -20.12
C GLU A 150 26.57 -14.05 -20.54
N ARG A 151 26.17 -14.30 -21.79
CA ARG A 151 26.06 -15.67 -22.35
C ARG A 151 27.37 -16.46 -22.25
N THR A 152 28.52 -15.79 -22.39
CA THR A 152 29.85 -16.42 -22.30
C THR A 152 30.47 -16.34 -20.92
N SER A 153 29.75 -15.81 -19.92
CA SER A 153 30.24 -15.63 -18.57
C SER A 153 30.70 -16.95 -17.94
N SER A 154 31.88 -16.93 -17.32
CA SER A 154 32.40 -18.05 -16.52
C SER A 154 31.63 -18.19 -15.21
N THR A 155 30.90 -17.15 -14.78
CA THR A 155 30.11 -17.13 -13.56
C THR A 155 28.73 -17.72 -13.83
N ALA A 156 28.46 -18.91 -13.28
CA ALA A 156 27.20 -19.63 -13.53
C ALA A 156 25.94 -18.80 -13.20
N SER A 157 25.98 -17.96 -12.15
CA SER A 157 24.86 -17.12 -11.75
C SER A 157 24.58 -15.92 -12.67
N ARG A 158 25.46 -15.62 -13.62
CA ARG A 158 25.27 -14.56 -14.62
C ARG A 158 25.11 -15.11 -16.04
N ARG A 159 25.37 -16.39 -16.23
CA ARG A 159 25.33 -17.01 -17.55
C ARG A 159 23.91 -17.04 -18.07
N ILE A 160 23.72 -16.55 -19.29
CA ILE A 160 22.45 -16.62 -20.00
C ILE A 160 22.44 -17.89 -20.87
N ASP A 161 21.77 -18.94 -20.39
CA ASP A 161 21.65 -20.23 -21.07
C ASP A 161 20.21 -20.81 -21.10
N SER A 162 19.26 -20.06 -20.55
CA SER A 162 17.83 -20.37 -20.51
C SER A 162 16.99 -19.12 -20.74
N THR A 163 15.71 -19.27 -21.06
CA THR A 163 14.78 -18.15 -21.21
C THR A 163 14.66 -17.32 -19.93
N GLU A 164 14.69 -17.97 -18.76
CA GLU A 164 14.64 -17.33 -17.45
C GLU A 164 15.89 -16.48 -17.19
N SER A 165 17.08 -17.03 -17.43
CA SER A 165 18.34 -16.27 -17.30
C SER A 165 18.45 -15.15 -18.34
N LEU A 166 17.84 -15.31 -19.53
CA LEU A 166 17.72 -14.25 -20.53
C LEU A 166 16.83 -13.11 -20.02
N ALA A 167 15.68 -13.41 -19.41
CA ALA A 167 14.80 -12.40 -18.81
C ALA A 167 15.54 -11.61 -17.71
N ILE A 168 16.22 -12.32 -16.81
CA ILE A 168 17.06 -11.74 -15.77
C ILE A 168 18.16 -10.85 -16.37
N GLY A 169 18.81 -11.31 -17.45
CA GLY A 169 19.84 -10.55 -18.15
C GLY A 169 19.33 -9.25 -18.76
N VAL A 170 18.19 -9.31 -19.46
CA VAL A 170 17.53 -8.13 -20.05
C VAL A 170 17.13 -7.14 -18.96
N LEU A 171 16.47 -7.60 -17.88
CA LEU A 171 16.08 -6.74 -16.77
C LEU A 171 17.28 -6.14 -16.04
N GLY A 172 18.34 -6.92 -15.86
CA GLY A 172 19.62 -6.45 -15.32
C GLY A 172 20.21 -5.32 -16.16
N TRP A 173 20.24 -5.47 -17.49
CA TRP A 173 20.71 -4.42 -18.40
C TRP A 173 19.86 -3.15 -18.29
N LEU A 174 18.52 -3.28 -18.30
CA LEU A 174 17.59 -2.16 -18.20
C LEU A 174 17.80 -1.36 -16.92
N ARG A 175 17.88 -2.03 -15.77
CA ARG A 175 18.11 -1.39 -14.45
C ARG A 175 19.46 -0.69 -14.36
N LEU A 176 20.53 -1.34 -14.85
CA LEU A 176 21.88 -0.77 -14.85
C LEU A 176 21.97 0.45 -15.78
N MET A 177 21.39 0.36 -16.98
CA MET A 177 21.38 1.47 -17.95
C MET A 177 20.57 2.66 -17.43
N ARG A 178 19.41 2.40 -16.81
CA ARG A 178 18.61 3.43 -16.13
C ARG A 178 19.41 4.16 -15.07
N GLU A 179 20.03 3.43 -14.14
CA GLU A 179 20.78 4.01 -13.02
C GLU A 179 22.00 4.80 -13.53
N THR A 180 22.72 4.28 -14.54
CA THR A 180 23.83 5.01 -15.15
C THR A 180 23.37 6.29 -15.85
N ALA A 181 22.29 6.25 -16.63
CA ALA A 181 21.75 7.43 -17.30
C ALA A 181 21.28 8.50 -16.30
N GLU A 182 20.64 8.09 -15.21
CA GLU A 182 20.24 8.99 -14.13
C GLU A 182 21.44 9.64 -13.43
N ASN A 183 22.46 8.86 -13.09
CA ASN A 183 23.69 9.37 -12.48
C ASN A 183 24.39 10.40 -13.36
N LEU A 184 24.49 10.13 -14.67
CA LEU A 184 25.04 11.06 -15.66
C LEU A 184 24.19 12.33 -15.79
N ALA A 185 22.87 12.20 -15.79
CA ALA A 185 21.96 13.35 -15.87
C ALA A 185 22.04 14.27 -14.63
N ARG A 186 22.44 13.73 -13.47
CA ARG A 186 22.64 14.49 -12.22
C ARG A 186 24.07 15.03 -12.03
N ASP A 187 25.00 14.66 -12.91
CA ASP A 187 26.38 15.12 -12.84
C ASP A 187 26.47 16.65 -12.98
N ALA A 188 27.58 17.25 -12.53
CA ALA A 188 27.84 18.68 -12.55
C ALA A 188 27.60 19.33 -13.93
N ASP A 189 27.86 18.58 -14.99
CA ASP A 189 27.67 19.02 -16.38
C ASP A 189 26.21 19.22 -16.80
N PHE A 190 25.28 18.48 -16.19
CA PHE A 190 23.85 18.51 -16.51
C PHE A 190 22.97 18.95 -15.35
N ARG A 191 23.53 19.19 -14.16
CA ARG A 191 22.81 19.59 -12.94
C ARG A 191 21.84 20.74 -13.15
N GLY A 192 22.23 21.76 -13.92
CA GLY A 192 21.37 22.90 -14.23
C GLY A 192 20.15 22.52 -15.06
N ALA A 193 20.34 21.64 -16.05
CA ALA A 193 19.28 21.12 -16.91
C ALA A 193 18.35 20.16 -16.14
N ALA A 194 18.91 19.28 -15.30
CA ALA A 194 18.15 18.42 -14.40
C ALA A 194 17.29 19.23 -13.41
N HIS A 195 17.86 20.29 -12.83
CA HIS A 195 17.09 21.20 -11.99
C HIS A 195 15.97 21.90 -12.76
N ALA A 196 16.25 22.40 -13.97
CA ALA A 196 15.24 23.02 -14.82
C ALA A 196 14.11 22.06 -15.22
N MET A 197 14.42 20.77 -15.43
CA MET A 197 13.44 19.74 -15.76
C MET A 197 12.70 19.15 -14.55
N SER A 198 13.15 19.39 -13.32
CA SER A 198 12.56 18.77 -12.11
C SER A 198 11.06 19.04 -11.93
N LYS A 199 10.52 20.10 -12.54
CA LYS A 199 9.09 20.47 -12.53
C LYS A 199 8.35 20.11 -13.81
N THR A 200 9.02 19.45 -14.76
CA THR A 200 8.40 18.99 -16.01
C THR A 200 7.76 17.64 -15.76
N ARG A 201 6.43 17.57 -15.88
CA ARG A 201 5.70 16.31 -15.85
C ARG A 201 5.84 15.64 -17.21
N ILE A 202 6.28 14.39 -17.24
CA ILE A 202 6.42 13.57 -18.45
C ILE A 202 5.50 12.37 -18.28
N GLU A 203 4.59 12.17 -19.21
CA GLU A 203 3.65 11.06 -19.23
C GLU A 203 3.95 10.19 -20.46
N VAL A 204 4.20 8.91 -20.22
CA VAL A 204 4.39 7.89 -21.28
C VAL A 204 3.56 6.68 -20.89
N LEU A 205 2.54 6.37 -21.68
CA LEU A 205 1.55 5.35 -21.36
C LEU A 205 0.85 5.63 -20.03
N GLU A 206 0.85 4.67 -19.10
CA GLU A 206 0.24 4.78 -17.77
C GLU A 206 1.23 5.31 -16.71
N HIS A 207 2.45 5.65 -17.13
CA HIS A 207 3.51 6.09 -16.22
C HIS A 207 3.75 7.59 -16.33
N ALA A 208 4.06 8.20 -15.20
CA ALA A 208 4.42 9.61 -15.12
C ALA A 208 5.75 9.80 -14.39
N TRP A 209 6.44 10.89 -14.74
CA TRP A 209 7.71 11.32 -14.15
C TRP A 209 7.72 12.84 -13.93
N TYR A 210 8.42 13.29 -12.90
CA TYR A 210 8.81 14.69 -12.74
C TYR A 210 10.31 14.82 -13.01
N GLY A 211 10.65 15.27 -14.22
CA GLY A 211 12.02 15.25 -14.72
C GLY A 211 12.59 13.82 -14.81
N LEU A 212 13.48 13.47 -13.87
CA LEU A 212 14.10 12.14 -13.77
C LEU A 212 13.45 11.25 -12.70
N GLU A 213 12.62 11.82 -11.83
CA GLU A 213 12.01 11.10 -10.73
C GLU A 213 10.70 10.44 -11.20
N PRO A 214 10.46 9.15 -10.91
CA PRO A 214 9.12 8.58 -11.04
C PRO A 214 8.12 9.49 -10.34
N ALA A 215 6.99 9.79 -10.98
CA ALA A 215 5.83 10.37 -10.32
C ALA A 215 5.15 9.29 -9.47
N ARG A 216 5.93 8.58 -8.65
CA ARG A 216 5.42 7.78 -7.54
C ARG A 216 5.07 8.81 -6.47
N LEU A 217 3.78 9.08 -6.30
CA LEU A 217 3.16 9.94 -5.27
C LEU A 217 2.95 11.42 -5.62
N ARG A 218 2.23 11.70 -6.71
CA ARG A 218 1.32 12.88 -6.74
C ARG A 218 -0.09 12.60 -7.24
N ASP A 219 -0.34 11.50 -7.94
CA ASP A 219 -1.69 11.07 -8.29
C ASP A 219 -2.02 9.72 -7.64
N GLU A 220 -3.06 9.77 -6.79
CA GLU A 220 -3.98 8.70 -6.41
C GLU A 220 -3.38 7.28 -6.34
N THR A 221 -2.58 7.01 -5.30
CA THR A 221 -2.74 5.68 -4.67
C THR A 221 -4.21 5.62 -4.26
N PRO A 222 -4.99 4.57 -4.59
CA PRO A 222 -6.31 4.39 -4.03
C PRO A 222 -6.16 4.60 -2.53
N ASN A 223 -6.80 5.63 -2.01
CA ASN A 223 -6.67 5.94 -0.60
C ASN A 223 -7.26 4.71 0.08
N ASP A 224 -6.43 3.84 0.65
CA ASP A 224 -6.85 2.70 1.49
C ASP A 224 -7.59 3.19 2.75
N LEU A 225 -7.79 4.51 2.84
CA LEU A 225 -8.58 5.19 3.81
C LEU A 225 -10.07 5.12 3.48
N LEU A 226 -10.85 4.83 4.52
CA LEU A 226 -12.29 4.98 4.49
C LEU A 226 -12.63 6.46 4.22
N ASP A 227 -13.67 6.71 3.44
CA ASP A 227 -14.24 8.04 3.25
C ASP A 227 -14.97 8.46 4.54
N VAL A 228 -14.24 9.11 5.44
CA VAL A 228 -14.75 9.58 6.73
C VAL A 228 -14.02 10.85 7.15
N ALA A 229 -14.79 11.82 7.66
CA ALA A 229 -14.26 13.07 8.17
C ALA A 229 -14.04 13.01 9.69
N VAL A 230 -13.15 13.86 10.20
CA VAL A 230 -12.92 14.01 11.65
C VAL A 230 -14.19 14.45 12.37
N ASP A 231 -15.02 15.27 11.73
CA ASP A 231 -16.29 15.74 12.28
C ASP A 231 -17.34 14.63 12.44
N ASP A 232 -17.17 13.50 11.73
CA ASP A 232 -18.02 12.31 11.87
C ASP A 232 -17.60 11.43 13.06
N ILE A 233 -16.47 11.73 13.70
CA ILE A 233 -16.03 11.02 14.90
C ILE A 233 -16.80 11.53 16.12
N VAL A 234 -17.48 10.62 16.79
CA VAL A 234 -18.28 10.91 17.98
C VAL A 234 -17.63 10.27 19.21
N GLY A 235 -17.42 11.08 20.24
CA GLY A 235 -16.58 10.74 21.39
C GLY A 235 -15.08 10.83 21.08
N ASN A 236 -14.25 10.22 21.94
CA ASN A 236 -12.80 10.09 21.74
C ASN A 236 -12.00 11.41 21.57
N GLY A 237 -12.53 12.55 22.04
CA GLY A 237 -11.95 13.88 21.76
C GLY A 237 -10.46 14.02 22.10
N GLU A 238 -10.01 13.48 23.23
CA GLU A 238 -8.60 13.51 23.62
C GLU A 238 -7.69 12.75 22.64
N PHE A 239 -8.15 11.57 22.18
CA PHE A 239 -7.41 10.75 21.23
C PHE A 239 -7.37 11.41 19.85
N VAL A 240 -8.51 11.92 19.38
CA VAL A 240 -8.60 12.67 18.12
C VAL A 240 -7.65 13.87 18.13
N GLU A 241 -7.69 14.70 19.17
CA GLU A 241 -6.84 15.90 19.22
C GLU A 241 -5.35 15.54 19.34
N ALA A 242 -5.01 14.47 20.05
CA ALA A 242 -3.64 13.97 20.09
C ALA A 242 -3.14 13.54 18.70
N CYS A 243 -3.95 12.76 17.97
CA CYS A 243 -3.65 12.34 16.60
C CYS A 243 -3.48 13.53 15.65
N ARG A 244 -4.41 14.50 15.69
CA ARG A 244 -4.37 15.71 14.86
C ARG A 244 -3.17 16.59 15.17
N ARG A 245 -2.82 16.73 16.44
CA ARG A 245 -1.63 17.50 16.86
C ARG A 245 -0.36 16.84 16.35
N THR A 246 -0.20 15.54 16.54
CA THR A 246 0.98 14.81 16.04
C THR A 246 1.08 14.86 14.52
N ALA A 247 -0.02 14.67 13.80
CA ALA A 247 -0.04 14.75 12.34
C ALA A 247 0.39 16.14 11.82
N ARG A 248 -0.11 17.22 12.44
CA ARG A 248 0.31 18.60 12.15
C ARG A 248 1.79 18.84 12.47
N ASP A 249 2.26 18.31 13.59
CA ASP A 249 3.65 18.48 14.02
C ASP A 249 4.60 17.77 13.06
N VAL A 250 4.26 16.56 12.60
CA VAL A 250 5.04 15.82 11.58
C VAL A 250 5.09 16.53 10.25
N ALA A 251 3.99 17.16 9.82
CA ALA A 251 3.97 17.96 8.59
C ALA A 251 4.95 19.16 8.62
N GLY A 252 5.43 19.56 9.80
CA GLY A 252 6.48 20.56 9.97
C GLY A 252 7.91 20.05 9.75
N PHE A 253 8.10 18.84 9.23
CA PHE A 253 9.42 18.28 8.95
C PHE A 253 10.18 19.13 7.93
N ASP A 254 11.43 19.46 8.24
CA ASP A 254 12.30 20.20 7.35
C ASP A 254 13.10 19.22 6.47
N PHE A 255 12.76 19.20 5.17
CA PHE A 255 13.39 18.33 4.18
C PHE A 255 14.83 18.72 3.86
N GLU A 256 15.24 19.98 4.08
CA GLU A 256 16.61 20.43 3.82
C GLU A 256 17.56 19.94 4.91
N THR A 257 17.14 20.06 6.18
CA THR A 257 17.95 19.63 7.33
C THR A 257 17.73 18.17 7.72
N GLY A 258 16.65 17.55 7.21
CA GLY A 258 16.28 16.16 7.52
C GLY A 258 15.81 15.95 8.96
N GLN A 259 15.31 17.02 9.61
CA GLN A 259 14.88 17.01 11.01
C GLN A 259 13.57 17.75 11.20
N ASN A 260 12.80 17.32 12.20
CA ASN A 260 11.65 18.10 12.66
C ASN A 260 12.10 19.10 13.74
N PRO A 261 11.69 20.38 13.68
CA PRO A 261 12.00 21.37 14.71
C PRO A 261 11.38 21.03 16.08
N LYS A 262 10.36 20.17 16.13
CA LYS A 262 9.78 19.65 17.36
C LYS A 262 10.30 18.26 17.68
N VAL A 263 10.51 17.99 18.97
CA VAL A 263 10.67 16.63 19.48
C VAL A 263 9.28 16.01 19.58
N ILE A 264 8.98 15.11 18.64
CA ILE A 264 7.67 14.47 18.52
C ILE A 264 7.79 13.04 19.07
N ASN A 265 6.82 12.61 19.87
CA ASN A 265 6.61 11.19 20.08
C ASN A 265 5.74 10.67 18.92
N PRO A 266 6.31 9.90 17.96
CA PRO A 266 5.60 9.57 16.74
C PRO A 266 4.55 8.48 16.92
N ILE A 267 4.49 7.81 18.08
CA ILE A 267 3.65 6.62 18.28
C ILE A 267 2.48 6.95 19.19
N LEU A 268 1.28 6.73 18.68
CA LEU A 268 0.01 6.92 19.37
C LEU A 268 -0.66 5.56 19.53
N PHE A 269 -0.93 5.16 20.76
CA PHE A 269 -1.52 3.85 21.05
C PHE A 269 -2.95 3.99 21.59
N ALA A 270 -3.90 3.33 20.94
CA ALA A 270 -5.31 3.29 21.31
C ALA A 270 -5.72 1.92 21.85
N LEU A 271 -6.24 1.89 23.07
CA LEU A 271 -6.84 0.70 23.67
C LEU A 271 -8.32 0.91 23.86
N GLY A 272 -9.15 -0.01 23.35
CA GLY A 272 -10.60 0.10 23.52
C GLY A 272 -11.33 -1.14 23.06
N ARG A 273 -12.56 -1.32 23.52
CA ARG A 273 -13.39 -2.47 23.11
C ARG A 273 -13.61 -2.44 21.57
N PRO A 274 -13.94 -3.59 20.96
CA PRO A 274 -14.40 -3.61 19.57
C PRO A 274 -15.58 -2.65 19.37
N GLY A 275 -15.56 -1.86 18.29
CA GLY A 275 -16.66 -0.95 17.97
C GLY A 275 -16.62 0.44 18.63
N CYS A 276 -15.55 0.78 19.37
CA CYS A 276 -15.36 2.12 19.95
C CYS A 276 -14.83 3.19 18.97
N GLY A 277 -14.72 2.87 17.67
CA GLY A 277 -14.32 3.84 16.64
C GLY A 277 -12.81 4.06 16.45
N LYS A 278 -11.95 3.16 16.96
CA LYS A 278 -10.46 3.24 16.82
C LYS A 278 -10.03 3.37 15.35
N THR A 279 -10.43 2.39 14.54
CA THR A 279 -10.17 2.33 13.10
C THR A 279 -10.67 3.55 12.35
N VAL A 280 -11.95 3.89 12.51
CA VAL A 280 -12.57 5.03 11.83
C VAL A 280 -11.87 6.35 12.19
N THR A 281 -11.44 6.50 13.45
CA THR A 281 -10.68 7.68 13.89
C THR A 281 -9.32 7.79 13.18
N ALA A 282 -8.59 6.67 13.05
CA ALA A 282 -7.31 6.67 12.35
C ALA A 282 -7.45 7.04 10.88
N HIS A 283 -8.48 6.52 10.20
CA HIS A 283 -8.79 6.88 8.81
C HIS A 283 -9.16 8.35 8.65
N ALA A 284 -10.02 8.88 9.54
CA ALA A 284 -10.43 10.29 9.51
C ALA A 284 -9.24 11.25 9.69
N VAL A 285 -8.34 10.94 10.63
CA VAL A 285 -7.11 11.71 10.81
C VAL A 285 -6.19 11.57 9.61
N GLY A 286 -6.11 10.40 8.99
CA GLY A 286 -5.35 10.19 7.77
C GLY A 286 -5.83 11.05 6.62
N ASN A 287 -7.15 11.13 6.41
CA ASN A 287 -7.75 12.01 5.39
C ASN A 287 -7.41 13.47 5.67
N GLU A 288 -7.64 13.95 6.90
CA GLU A 288 -7.32 15.33 7.28
C GLU A 288 -5.82 15.63 7.14
N PHE A 289 -4.93 14.69 7.48
CA PHE A 289 -3.49 14.84 7.31
C PHE A 289 -3.09 15.00 5.84
N LEU A 290 -3.62 14.17 4.95
CA LEU A 290 -3.35 14.24 3.53
C LEU A 290 -3.87 15.56 2.94
N GLU A 291 -5.10 15.97 3.29
CA GLU A 291 -5.66 17.27 2.88
C GLU A 291 -4.83 18.45 3.41
N PHE A 292 -4.41 18.38 4.68
CA PHE A 292 -3.59 19.41 5.32
C PHE A 292 -2.26 19.61 4.61
N CYS A 293 -1.61 18.51 4.21
CA CYS A 293 -0.34 18.51 3.48
C CYS A 293 -0.53 18.97 2.03
N LYS A 294 -1.56 18.46 1.34
CA LYS A 294 -1.91 18.85 -0.03
C LYS A 294 -2.15 20.35 -0.16
N GLY A 295 -2.89 20.95 0.77
CA GLY A 295 -3.15 22.39 0.79
C GLY A 295 -1.90 23.26 1.02
N ARG A 296 -0.74 22.66 1.32
CA ARG A 296 0.53 23.33 1.60
C ARG A 296 1.68 22.86 0.71
N ASP A 297 1.38 22.06 -0.31
CA ASP A 297 2.38 21.45 -1.20
C ASP A 297 3.45 20.62 -0.46
N ILE A 298 3.06 20.00 0.65
CA ILE A 298 3.93 19.10 1.43
C ILE A 298 3.75 17.68 0.88
N PRO A 299 4.80 17.01 0.39
CA PRO A 299 4.70 15.62 -0.04
C PRO A 299 4.33 14.75 1.16
N ALA A 300 3.26 13.98 1.05
CA ALA A 300 2.75 13.17 2.15
C ALA A 300 2.16 11.85 1.66
N LYS A 301 2.26 10.82 2.51
CA LYS A 301 1.63 9.51 2.33
C LYS A 301 0.94 9.07 3.62
N PHE A 302 -0.15 8.32 3.49
CA PHE A 302 -0.73 7.61 4.63
C PHE A 302 -0.79 6.11 4.32
N LEU A 303 -0.16 5.29 5.16
CA LEU A 303 -0.05 3.84 5.00
C LEU A 303 -0.96 3.13 6.01
N VAL A 304 -1.74 2.15 5.55
CA VAL A 304 -2.47 1.23 6.42
C VAL A 304 -1.76 -0.13 6.39
N VAL A 305 -1.18 -0.55 7.51
CA VAL A 305 -0.42 -1.81 7.61
C VAL A 305 -1.38 -2.97 7.84
N ARG A 306 -1.62 -3.80 6.83
CA ARG A 306 -2.45 -4.99 6.97
C ARG A 306 -1.57 -6.21 7.19
N ARG A 307 -2.08 -7.19 7.93
CA ARG A 307 -1.35 -8.45 8.17
C ARG A 307 -0.99 -9.17 6.87
N THR A 308 -1.84 -9.07 5.85
CA THR A 308 -1.62 -9.66 4.52
C THR A 308 -0.39 -9.11 3.80
N ASP A 309 0.05 -7.90 4.16
CA ASP A 309 1.09 -7.19 3.42
C ASP A 309 2.49 -7.66 3.84
N TRP A 310 2.59 -8.34 4.97
CA TRP A 310 3.87 -8.79 5.52
C TRP A 310 3.85 -10.24 6.04
N ALA A 311 2.71 -10.81 6.41
CA ALA A 311 2.66 -12.17 6.96
C ALA A 311 2.78 -13.22 5.85
N SER A 312 3.66 -14.21 6.07
CA SER A 312 3.95 -15.28 5.13
C SER A 312 3.89 -16.65 5.82
N SER A 313 3.53 -17.69 5.08
CA SER A 313 3.60 -19.07 5.58
C SER A 313 5.02 -19.64 5.65
N TYR A 314 6.01 -18.92 5.10
CA TYR A 314 7.41 -19.34 5.08
C TYR A 314 8.15 -18.84 6.32
N GLN A 315 9.00 -19.70 6.91
CA GLN A 315 9.76 -19.36 8.11
C GLN A 315 10.60 -18.10 7.92
N ASN A 316 10.52 -17.17 8.88
CA ASN A 316 11.22 -15.87 8.92
C ASN A 316 10.86 -14.85 7.82
N ALA A 317 10.06 -15.23 6.83
CA ALA A 317 9.63 -14.31 5.77
C ALA A 317 8.73 -13.19 6.32
N SER A 318 7.92 -13.48 7.35
CA SER A 318 7.04 -12.50 7.98
C SER A 318 7.77 -11.31 8.63
N ALA A 319 8.89 -11.58 9.31
CA ALA A 319 9.68 -10.52 9.95
C ALA A 319 10.41 -9.66 8.90
N ILE A 320 11.02 -10.29 7.90
CA ILE A 320 11.71 -9.59 6.81
C ILE A 320 10.74 -8.73 6.00
N GLY A 321 9.55 -9.27 5.69
CA GLY A 321 8.50 -8.54 5.00
C GLY A 321 8.07 -7.28 5.76
N LEU A 322 7.93 -7.39 7.09
CA LEU A 322 7.60 -6.25 7.95
C LEU A 322 8.72 -5.18 7.96
N GLU A 323 9.98 -5.60 8.07
CA GLU A 323 11.13 -4.68 8.01
C GLU A 323 11.19 -3.95 6.66
N GLN A 324 11.01 -4.70 5.57
CA GLN A 324 11.03 -4.17 4.22
C GLN A 324 9.87 -3.20 3.97
N LEU A 325 8.67 -3.52 4.47
CA LEU A 325 7.49 -2.65 4.39
C LEU A 325 7.80 -1.29 5.02
N PHE A 326 8.25 -1.26 6.28
CA PHE A 326 8.55 0.02 6.95
C PHE A 326 9.72 0.78 6.31
N LYS A 327 10.73 0.07 5.82
CA LYS A 327 11.87 0.70 5.14
C LYS A 327 11.42 1.39 3.85
N THR A 328 10.70 0.68 2.99
CA THR A 328 10.28 1.17 1.67
C THR A 328 9.11 2.14 1.75
N GLU A 329 8.08 1.80 2.52
CA GLU A 329 6.80 2.52 2.57
C GLU A 329 6.77 3.66 3.59
N VAL A 330 7.77 3.77 4.46
CA VAL A 330 7.84 4.85 5.47
C VAL A 330 9.17 5.61 5.41
N LEU A 331 10.31 4.92 5.52
CA LEU A 331 11.61 5.58 5.63
C LEU A 331 12.09 6.21 4.31
N GLU A 332 12.05 5.43 3.23
CA GLU A 332 12.53 5.81 1.90
C GLU A 332 11.58 6.75 1.14
N GLN A 333 10.38 7.00 1.68
CA GLN A 333 9.41 7.89 1.07
C GLN A 333 9.92 9.32 0.98
N PRO A 334 9.74 10.05 -0.13
CA PRO A 334 10.25 11.41 -0.28
C PRO A 334 9.53 12.43 0.62
N GLY A 335 8.34 12.08 1.13
CA GLY A 335 7.47 12.93 1.95
C GLY A 335 7.41 12.55 3.43
N VAL A 336 6.54 13.26 4.15
CA VAL A 336 6.12 12.88 5.51
C VAL A 336 5.12 11.72 5.45
N VAL A 337 5.13 10.84 6.45
CA VAL A 337 4.33 9.61 6.40
C VAL A 337 3.47 9.44 7.65
N GLY A 338 2.17 9.31 7.47
CA GLY A 338 1.26 8.79 8.49
C GLY A 338 1.13 7.28 8.34
N VAL A 339 1.10 6.56 9.45
CA VAL A 339 0.92 5.10 9.46
C VAL A 339 -0.25 4.73 10.37
N TYR A 340 -1.10 3.83 9.94
CA TYR A 340 -2.10 3.18 10.78
C TYR A 340 -1.84 1.67 10.82
N TRP A 341 -1.67 1.14 12.03
CA TRP A 341 -1.50 -0.29 12.27
C TRP A 341 -2.66 -0.83 13.13
N PRO A 342 -3.69 -1.43 12.49
CA PRO A 342 -4.83 -2.04 13.18
C PRO A 342 -4.47 -3.32 13.94
N ASP A 343 -5.21 -3.59 15.01
CA ASP A 343 -5.24 -4.86 15.76
C ASP A 343 -3.84 -5.41 16.04
N ILE A 344 -2.98 -4.55 16.59
CA ILE A 344 -1.57 -4.85 16.74
C ILE A 344 -1.34 -5.99 17.75
N ASP A 345 -2.29 -6.21 18.66
CA ASP A 345 -2.35 -7.38 19.54
C ASP A 345 -2.32 -8.71 18.78
N THR A 346 -2.74 -8.76 17.51
CA THR A 346 -2.60 -9.95 16.66
C THR A 346 -1.17 -10.22 16.18
N ALA A 347 -0.28 -9.22 16.24
CA ALA A 347 1.14 -9.36 15.92
C ALA A 347 1.98 -9.75 17.15
N PHE A 348 1.46 -9.56 18.36
CA PHE A 348 2.14 -9.83 19.63
C PHE A 348 1.59 -11.10 20.30
N ALA A 349 2.23 -12.26 20.07
CA ALA A 349 2.03 -13.41 20.94
C ALA A 349 2.74 -13.19 22.30
N ALA A 350 2.13 -13.59 23.41
CA ALA A 350 2.67 -13.40 24.76
C ALA A 350 3.93 -14.26 24.98
N ARG A 351 5.11 -13.62 25.11
CA ARG A 351 6.45 -14.23 25.23
C ARG A 351 6.60 -15.42 26.19
N GLU A 352 5.71 -15.56 27.17
CA GLU A 352 5.77 -16.55 28.24
C GLU A 352 5.01 -17.85 27.94
N ASP A 353 4.34 -17.96 26.79
CA ASP A 353 3.70 -19.22 26.39
C ASP A 353 4.80 -20.23 25.94
N PRO A 354 4.94 -21.40 26.62
CA PRO A 354 5.95 -22.41 26.27
C PRO A 354 5.83 -22.96 24.84
N GLY A 355 4.74 -22.65 24.14
CA GLY A 355 4.47 -23.02 22.74
C GLY A 355 4.85 -21.98 21.69
N ILE A 356 5.41 -20.81 22.03
CA ILE A 356 5.72 -19.76 21.04
C ILE A 356 6.69 -20.25 19.97
N ARG A 357 6.30 -20.06 18.71
CA ARG A 357 7.09 -20.48 17.55
C ARG A 357 8.29 -19.54 17.36
N ALA A 358 9.38 -20.06 16.78
CA ALA A 358 10.56 -19.26 16.47
C ALA A 358 10.22 -18.04 15.57
N GLU A 359 9.24 -18.20 14.68
CA GLU A 359 8.73 -17.15 13.80
C GLU A 359 8.10 -15.97 14.58
N GLU A 360 7.26 -16.26 15.57
CA GLU A 360 6.58 -15.23 16.38
C GLU A 360 7.57 -14.39 17.17
N ARG A 361 8.68 -15.00 17.64
CA ARG A 361 9.79 -14.27 18.28
C ARG A 361 10.49 -13.31 17.34
N ASN A 362 10.62 -13.67 16.06
CA ASN A 362 11.28 -12.83 15.07
C ASN A 362 10.39 -11.65 14.64
N ILE A 363 9.08 -11.89 14.44
CA ILE A 363 8.10 -10.82 14.20
C ILE A 363 8.10 -9.83 15.35
N LEU A 364 8.08 -10.33 16.59
CA LEU A 364 8.17 -9.51 17.79
C LEU A 364 9.45 -8.66 17.84
N GLY A 365 10.58 -9.23 17.41
CA GLY A 365 11.86 -8.52 17.29
C GLY A 365 11.79 -7.35 16.30
N ALA A 366 11.24 -7.58 15.10
CA ALA A 366 11.05 -6.54 14.08
C ALA A 366 10.12 -5.43 14.58
N CYS A 367 9.01 -5.78 15.22
CA CYS A 367 8.11 -4.83 15.88
C CYS A 367 8.86 -3.95 16.90
N PHE A 368 9.68 -4.53 17.78
CA PHE A 368 10.49 -3.72 18.72
C PHE A 368 11.48 -2.80 18.02
N GLY A 369 12.06 -3.22 16.89
CA GLY A 369 12.89 -2.36 16.05
C GLY A 369 12.16 -1.09 15.62
N VAL A 370 10.86 -1.19 15.29
CA VAL A 370 10.01 -0.04 14.96
C VAL A 370 9.81 0.88 16.16
N PHE A 371 9.42 0.34 17.33
CA PHE A 371 9.12 1.16 18.53
C PHE A 371 10.35 1.82 19.16
N ASP A 372 11.47 1.10 19.24
CA ASP A 372 12.70 1.58 19.87
C ASP A 372 13.49 2.52 18.93
N GLY A 373 13.10 2.58 17.65
CA GLY A 373 13.66 3.48 16.64
C GLY A 373 14.89 2.95 15.91
N THR A 374 15.24 1.68 16.12
CA THR A 374 16.32 0.98 15.40
C THR A 374 15.99 0.79 13.93
N LEU A 375 14.71 0.51 13.62
CA LEU A 375 14.22 0.34 12.25
C LEU A 375 13.67 1.66 11.68
N LEU A 376 12.90 2.40 12.48
CA LEU A 376 12.33 3.69 12.11
C LEU A 376 12.87 4.81 12.99
N PRO A 377 13.86 5.59 12.53
CA PRO A 377 14.41 6.69 13.32
C PRO A 377 13.32 7.71 13.66
N LYS A 378 13.28 8.15 14.93
CA LYS A 378 12.31 9.13 15.45
C LYS A 378 12.74 10.57 15.09
N ASN A 379 12.99 10.83 13.82
CA ASN A 379 13.41 12.13 13.29
C ASN A 379 12.24 13.12 13.05
N GLY A 380 11.01 12.68 13.32
CA GLY A 380 9.79 13.48 13.14
C GLY A 380 9.28 13.56 11.69
N LYS A 381 9.75 12.68 10.80
CA LYS A 381 9.26 12.52 9.42
C LYS A 381 7.97 11.71 9.35
N TRP A 382 7.66 10.93 10.38
CA TRP A 382 6.52 10.02 10.41
C TRP A 382 5.81 10.01 11.75
N PHE A 383 4.54 9.59 11.74
CA PHE A 383 3.79 9.20 12.92
C PHE A 383 3.04 7.90 12.66
N MET A 384 2.69 7.19 13.73
CA MET A 384 2.00 5.91 13.68
C MET A 384 0.89 5.87 14.72
N ILE A 385 -0.30 5.50 14.26
CA ILE A 385 -1.45 5.19 15.09
C ILE A 385 -1.55 3.65 15.18
N CYS A 386 -1.49 3.12 16.38
CA CYS A 386 -1.67 1.69 16.66
C CYS A 386 -2.94 1.50 17.49
N ASP A 387 -3.69 0.44 17.23
CA ASP A 387 -4.79 0.05 18.10
C ASP A 387 -4.76 -1.42 18.53
N ALA A 388 -5.39 -1.69 19.67
CA ALA A 388 -5.58 -3.02 20.22
C ALA A 388 -6.94 -3.13 20.91
N ASN A 389 -7.48 -4.36 20.98
CA ASN A 389 -8.72 -4.63 21.71
C ASN A 389 -8.43 -5.04 23.16
N HIS A 390 -7.37 -5.81 23.37
CA HIS A 390 -6.95 -6.28 24.69
C HIS A 390 -5.44 -6.12 24.88
N MET A 391 -5.03 -5.97 26.14
CA MET A 391 -3.62 -5.86 26.50
C MET A 391 -3.13 -7.22 27.01
N THR A 392 -2.94 -8.17 26.10
CA THR A 392 -2.35 -9.50 26.38
C THR A 392 -0.84 -9.54 26.15
N MET A 393 -0.22 -8.37 26.00
CA MET A 393 1.21 -8.24 25.68
C MET A 393 2.08 -8.39 26.92
N ASP A 394 3.34 -8.81 26.72
CA ASP A 394 4.31 -8.84 27.81
C ASP A 394 4.58 -7.43 28.38
N PRO A 395 4.96 -7.30 29.67
CA PRO A 395 5.18 -5.99 30.29
C PRO A 395 6.25 -5.12 29.62
N ALA A 396 7.22 -5.72 28.92
CA ALA A 396 8.26 -4.99 28.19
C ALA A 396 7.73 -4.40 26.88
N ALA A 397 6.83 -5.10 26.19
CA ALA A 397 6.11 -4.61 25.02
C ALA A 397 5.17 -3.46 25.40
N VAL A 398 4.40 -3.63 26.49
CA VAL A 398 3.56 -2.56 27.02
C VAL A 398 4.41 -1.32 27.34
N SER A 399 5.49 -1.46 28.11
CA SER A 399 6.37 -0.33 28.47
C SER A 399 6.94 0.43 27.25
N ARG A 400 7.27 -0.27 26.17
CA ARG A 400 7.80 0.35 24.93
C ARG A 400 6.73 1.03 24.08
N ILE A 401 5.52 0.47 24.04
CA ILE A 401 4.43 0.92 23.18
C ILE A 401 3.59 2.01 23.87
N THR A 402 3.37 1.90 25.19
CA THR A 402 2.34 2.64 25.91
C THR A 402 2.91 3.72 26.83
N GLN A 403 3.88 4.53 26.38
CA GLN A 403 4.38 5.63 27.22
C GLN A 403 3.23 6.49 27.80
N GLN A 404 2.15 6.68 27.02
CA GLN A 404 0.80 7.05 27.48
C GLN A 404 -0.26 6.44 26.54
N PRO A 405 -0.94 5.34 26.87
CA PRO A 405 -1.99 4.78 26.02
C PRO A 405 -3.28 5.59 26.15
N PHE A 406 -3.99 5.79 25.04
CA PHE A 406 -5.31 6.40 25.02
C PHE A 406 -6.39 5.33 25.21
N VAL A 407 -7.27 5.53 26.19
CA VAL A 407 -8.45 4.67 26.37
C VAL A 407 -9.57 5.19 25.49
N VAL A 408 -9.88 4.45 24.43
CA VAL A 408 -10.90 4.81 23.44
C VAL A 408 -12.22 4.15 23.79
N ARG A 409 -13.22 4.96 24.16
CA ARG A 409 -14.55 4.50 24.58
C ARG A 409 -15.59 4.58 23.46
N GLY A 410 -15.40 5.46 22.48
CA GLY A 410 -16.40 5.80 21.48
C GLY A 410 -17.46 6.74 22.04
N ALA A 411 -18.69 6.62 21.52
CA ALA A 411 -19.86 7.33 22.03
C ALA A 411 -20.24 6.83 23.43
N ASP A 412 -19.98 7.64 24.47
CA ASP A 412 -20.10 7.25 25.89
C ASP A 412 -21.44 7.72 26.50
N THR A 413 -21.96 8.85 26.03
CA THR A 413 -23.22 9.44 26.54
C THR A 413 -24.40 9.15 25.63
N ALA A 414 -25.63 9.26 26.16
CA ALA A 414 -26.85 9.18 25.36
C ALA A 414 -26.85 10.19 24.20
N ALA A 415 -26.38 11.43 24.47
CA ALA A 415 -26.24 12.47 23.46
C ALA A 415 -25.22 12.09 22.35
N ASP A 416 -24.09 11.49 22.73
CA ASP A 416 -23.12 10.97 21.77
C ASP A 416 -23.73 9.85 20.91
N LYS A 417 -24.46 8.92 21.53
CA LYS A 417 -25.11 7.83 20.81
C LYS A 417 -26.16 8.34 19.83
N VAL A 418 -26.97 9.32 20.22
CA VAL A 418 -27.90 10.01 19.31
C VAL A 418 -27.16 10.68 18.16
N ARG A 419 -26.11 11.44 18.45
CA ARG A 419 -25.30 12.10 17.41
C ARG A 419 -24.71 11.08 16.43
N LEU A 420 -24.12 10.00 16.94
CA LEU A 420 -23.59 8.92 16.10
C LEU A 420 -24.70 8.31 15.23
N PHE A 421 -25.86 8.03 15.82
CA PHE A 421 -26.92 7.35 15.12
C PHE A 421 -27.64 8.23 14.10
N ARG A 422 -28.15 9.39 14.54
CA ARG A 422 -28.92 10.35 13.73
C ARG A 422 -28.04 11.11 12.75
N ASP A 423 -27.00 11.77 13.25
CA ASP A 423 -26.26 12.79 12.49
C ASP A 423 -25.15 12.19 11.64
N VAL A 424 -24.68 10.98 11.95
CA VAL A 424 -23.62 10.29 11.20
C VAL A 424 -24.18 9.09 10.44
N LYS A 425 -24.77 8.10 11.12
CA LYS A 425 -25.15 6.83 10.47
C LYS A 425 -26.43 6.90 9.64
N LEU A 426 -27.41 7.67 10.08
CA LEU A 426 -28.71 7.83 9.38
C LEU A 426 -28.81 9.11 8.54
N ARG A 427 -27.71 9.87 8.41
CA ARG A 427 -27.67 11.15 7.68
C ARG A 427 -28.31 11.08 6.30
N ALA A 428 -28.03 10.01 5.54
CA ALA A 428 -28.51 9.84 4.17
C ALA A 428 -30.04 9.62 4.07
N VAL A 429 -30.68 9.16 5.14
CA VAL A 429 -32.12 8.86 5.18
C VAL A 429 -32.86 9.74 6.20
N ALA A 430 -32.23 10.81 6.69
CA ALA A 430 -32.78 11.65 7.76
C ALA A 430 -34.18 12.21 7.44
N GLN A 431 -34.46 12.49 6.17
CA GLN A 431 -35.77 12.97 5.70
C GLN A 431 -36.92 11.94 5.85
N HIS A 432 -36.59 10.66 6.02
CA HIS A 432 -37.55 9.55 6.18
C HIS A 432 -37.75 9.15 7.64
N LEU A 433 -37.24 9.95 8.58
CA LEU A 433 -37.35 9.71 10.02
C LEU A 433 -38.29 10.76 10.63
N GLU A 434 -39.51 10.36 10.97
CA GLU A 434 -40.50 11.19 11.68
C GLU A 434 -40.23 11.17 13.20
N LEU A 435 -39.07 11.68 13.61
CA LEU A 435 -38.67 11.74 15.02
C LEU A 435 -38.38 13.19 15.44
N ASP A 436 -39.11 13.67 16.45
CA ASP A 436 -38.82 14.95 17.10
C ASP A 436 -37.70 14.81 18.16
N ASP A 437 -37.28 15.92 18.77
CA ASP A 437 -36.20 15.92 19.78
C ASP A 437 -36.54 15.03 20.99
N THR A 438 -37.83 14.92 21.34
CA THR A 438 -38.30 14.04 22.42
C THR A 438 -38.10 12.57 22.06
N ALA A 439 -38.48 12.19 20.83
CA ALA A 439 -38.28 10.85 20.29
C ALA A 439 -36.79 10.48 20.22
N TRP A 440 -35.93 11.40 19.77
CA TRP A 440 -34.48 11.17 19.76
C TRP A 440 -33.89 11.02 21.16
N THR A 441 -34.43 11.74 22.15
CA THR A 441 -34.04 11.56 23.56
C THR A 441 -34.39 10.14 24.02
N GLN A 442 -35.59 9.64 23.72
CA GLN A 442 -35.99 8.27 24.05
C GLN A 442 -35.08 7.22 23.38
N VAL A 443 -34.74 7.43 22.10
CA VAL A 443 -33.79 6.57 21.39
C VAL A 443 -32.42 6.60 22.07
N GLY A 444 -31.91 7.78 22.43
CA GLY A 444 -30.65 7.94 23.13
C GLY A 444 -30.60 7.24 24.48
N ASP A 445 -31.65 7.40 25.29
CA ASP A 445 -31.79 6.74 26.58
C ASP A 445 -31.80 5.22 26.41
N ARG A 446 -32.51 4.71 25.39
CA ARG A 446 -32.57 3.27 25.11
C ARG A 446 -31.23 2.69 24.64
N LEU A 447 -30.53 3.38 23.75
CA LEU A 447 -29.18 3.01 23.31
C LEU A 447 -28.18 3.04 24.47
N GLN A 448 -28.37 3.95 25.44
CA GLN A 448 -27.56 4.04 26.64
C GLN A 448 -27.85 2.90 27.62
N GLU A 449 -29.12 2.63 27.89
CA GLU A 449 -29.58 1.56 28.78
C GLU A 449 -29.04 0.19 28.33
N LEU A 450 -29.01 -0.06 27.03
CA LEU A 450 -28.54 -1.32 26.44
C LEU A 450 -27.02 -1.39 26.25
N ASP A 451 -26.27 -0.36 26.68
CA ASP A 451 -24.80 -0.25 26.53
C ASP A 451 -24.29 -0.59 25.10
N LEU A 452 -25.02 -0.16 24.08
CA LEU A 452 -24.70 -0.53 22.70
C LEU A 452 -23.42 0.15 22.21
N SER A 453 -22.52 -0.64 21.63
CA SER A 453 -21.30 -0.16 20.99
C SER A 453 -21.59 0.60 19.69
N GLY A 454 -20.63 1.41 19.23
CA GLY A 454 -20.75 2.09 17.94
C GLY A 454 -20.92 1.15 16.74
N ARG A 455 -20.39 -0.08 16.82
CA ARG A 455 -20.60 -1.13 15.79
C ARG A 455 -22.05 -1.64 15.80
N ALA A 456 -22.64 -1.83 16.98
CA ALA A 456 -24.04 -2.23 17.08
C ALA A 456 -24.95 -1.13 16.53
N ILE A 457 -24.67 0.14 16.85
CA ILE A 457 -25.38 1.30 16.29
C ILE A 457 -25.26 1.35 14.76
N ASP A 458 -24.09 1.10 14.18
CA ASP A 458 -23.90 1.03 12.72
C ASP A 458 -24.74 -0.09 12.09
N ASN A 459 -24.78 -1.28 12.71
CA ASN A 459 -25.56 -2.40 12.22
C ASN A 459 -27.06 -2.11 12.24
N ILE A 460 -27.57 -1.52 13.33
CA ILE A 460 -28.97 -1.11 13.46
C ILE A 460 -29.30 -0.04 12.40
N ALA A 461 -28.42 0.94 12.20
CA ALA A 461 -28.62 1.97 11.20
C ALA A 461 -28.72 1.40 9.78
N ARG A 462 -27.85 0.45 9.43
CA ARG A 462 -27.91 -0.24 8.14
C ARG A 462 -29.21 -1.00 7.95
N GLN A 463 -29.70 -1.68 8.99
CA GLN A 463 -30.98 -2.38 8.95
C GLN A 463 -32.13 -1.40 8.70
N LEU A 464 -32.17 -0.27 9.40
CA LEU A 464 -33.18 0.76 9.21
C LEU A 464 -33.12 1.37 7.81
N ILE A 465 -31.93 1.62 7.26
CA ILE A 465 -31.76 2.10 5.88
C ILE A 465 -32.35 1.10 4.88
N VAL A 466 -32.08 -0.19 5.06
CA VAL A 466 -32.67 -1.25 4.21
C VAL A 466 -34.19 -1.26 4.34
N GLU A 467 -34.73 -1.14 5.54
CA GLU A 467 -36.17 -1.12 5.79
C GLU A 467 -36.85 0.10 5.16
N ILE A 468 -36.22 1.28 5.25
CA ILE A 468 -36.66 2.51 4.58
C ILE A 468 -36.67 2.33 3.06
N GLN A 469 -35.63 1.69 2.50
CA GLN A 469 -35.49 1.51 1.04
C GLN A 469 -36.11 0.21 0.51
N ASP A 470 -36.84 -0.52 1.34
CA ASP A 470 -37.49 -1.77 0.97
C ASP A 470 -38.82 -1.48 0.24
N PHE A 471 -38.75 -1.19 -1.06
CA PHE A 471 -39.92 -0.98 -1.91
C PHE A 471 -39.74 -1.69 -3.26
N GLU A 472 -40.84 -1.92 -3.96
CA GLU A 472 -40.80 -2.48 -5.31
C GLU A 472 -40.35 -1.41 -6.31
N TYR A 473 -39.23 -1.63 -6.99
CA TYR A 473 -38.68 -0.68 -7.94
C TYR A 473 -39.61 -0.51 -9.16
N PRO A 474 -40.00 0.73 -9.52
CA PRO A 474 -40.75 0.96 -10.76
C PRO A 474 -39.87 0.66 -11.98
N ASP A 475 -40.47 0.20 -13.09
CA ASP A 475 -39.75 -0.15 -14.33
C ASP A 475 -38.80 0.96 -14.83
N GLU A 476 -39.15 2.22 -14.59
CA GLU A 476 -38.33 3.39 -14.94
C GLU A 476 -36.93 3.33 -14.30
N TYR A 477 -36.81 2.80 -13.08
CA TYR A 477 -35.56 2.73 -12.32
C TYR A 477 -34.44 2.05 -13.12
N PHE A 478 -34.75 0.95 -13.80
CA PHE A 478 -33.78 0.15 -14.54
C PHE A 478 -33.30 0.83 -15.83
N ARG A 479 -34.02 1.83 -16.33
CA ARG A 479 -33.70 2.58 -17.55
C ARG A 479 -33.22 4.01 -17.28
N ALA A 480 -33.38 4.48 -16.04
CA ALA A 480 -33.00 5.81 -15.58
C ALA A 480 -31.47 5.97 -15.39
N ASP A 481 -31.00 7.22 -15.44
CA ASP A 481 -29.65 7.60 -15.01
C ASP A 481 -29.51 7.61 -13.48
N LEU A 482 -28.29 7.84 -12.97
CA LEU A 482 -28.02 7.80 -11.53
C LEU A 482 -28.83 8.83 -10.75
N ALA A 483 -28.95 10.06 -11.25
CA ALA A 483 -29.67 11.14 -10.58
C ALA A 483 -31.16 10.82 -10.44
N ARG A 484 -31.78 10.28 -11.51
CA ARG A 484 -33.18 9.87 -11.48
C ARG A 484 -33.39 8.62 -10.60
N ARG A 485 -32.47 7.66 -10.59
CA ARG A 485 -32.51 6.52 -9.66
C ARG A 485 -32.50 6.96 -8.20
N GLN A 486 -31.63 7.91 -7.83
CA GLN A 486 -31.60 8.48 -6.49
C GLN A 486 -32.92 9.16 -6.12
N SER A 487 -33.52 9.87 -7.09
CA SER A 487 -34.84 10.52 -6.91
C SER A 487 -35.95 9.49 -6.68
N ILE A 488 -35.96 8.39 -7.44
CA ILE A 488 -36.92 7.28 -7.26
C ILE A 488 -36.76 6.65 -5.87
N VAL A 489 -35.52 6.40 -5.43
CA VAL A 489 -35.26 5.86 -4.09
C VAL A 489 -35.82 6.78 -3.02
N ALA A 490 -35.60 8.10 -3.12
CA ALA A 490 -36.16 9.06 -2.18
C ALA A 490 -37.70 9.12 -2.22
N GLU A 491 -38.32 9.01 -3.39
CA GLU A 491 -39.77 9.09 -3.56
C GLU A 491 -40.52 7.88 -2.98
N TYR A 492 -39.96 6.67 -3.17
CA TYR A 492 -40.60 5.42 -2.77
C TYR A 492 -40.15 4.90 -1.40
N SER A 493 -39.18 5.56 -0.76
CA SER A 493 -38.71 5.19 0.57
C SER A 493 -39.81 5.33 1.62
N LYS A 494 -39.91 4.33 2.51
CA LYS A 494 -40.83 4.31 3.65
C LYS A 494 -40.36 5.29 4.72
N THR A 495 -41.31 5.84 5.46
CA THR A 495 -41.03 6.71 6.61
C THR A 495 -41.16 5.91 7.89
N LEU A 496 -40.18 6.04 8.79
CA LEU A 496 -40.17 5.35 10.08
C LEU A 496 -40.48 6.30 11.23
N ARG A 497 -41.21 5.78 12.21
CA ARG A 497 -41.56 6.45 13.48
C ARG A 497 -40.69 5.93 14.63
N VAL A 498 -40.72 6.66 15.74
CA VAL A 498 -39.95 6.31 16.96
C VAL A 498 -40.14 4.86 17.42
N GLY A 499 -41.36 4.34 17.37
CA GLY A 499 -41.65 2.96 17.79
C GLY A 499 -40.91 1.92 16.95
N GLU A 500 -40.86 2.11 15.63
CA GLU A 500 -40.17 1.20 14.71
C GLU A 500 -38.64 1.23 14.93
N VAL A 501 -38.10 2.41 15.23
CA VAL A 501 -36.68 2.59 15.56
C VAL A 501 -36.34 1.90 16.89
N ILE A 502 -37.16 2.09 17.93
CA ILE A 502 -36.97 1.43 19.23
C ILE A 502 -37.10 -0.10 19.08
N ASP A 503 -38.10 -0.57 18.34
CA ASP A 503 -38.29 -2.00 18.10
C ASP A 503 -37.08 -2.60 17.36
N ALA A 504 -36.47 -1.88 16.41
CA ALA A 504 -35.27 -2.34 15.73
C ALA A 504 -34.06 -2.44 16.69
N ILE A 505 -33.90 -1.45 17.59
CA ILE A 505 -32.87 -1.47 18.64
C ILE A 505 -33.06 -2.69 19.54
N ASP A 506 -34.29 -2.92 20.01
CA ASP A 506 -34.61 -4.01 20.92
C ASP A 506 -34.43 -5.39 20.27
N ARG A 507 -34.85 -5.54 19.01
CA ARG A 507 -34.61 -6.76 18.22
C ARG A 507 -33.12 -7.06 18.09
N HIS A 508 -32.30 -6.04 17.80
CA HIS A 508 -30.86 -6.21 17.68
C HIS A 508 -30.22 -6.62 19.01
N ALA A 509 -30.60 -5.97 20.11
CA ALA A 509 -30.09 -6.29 21.43
C ALA A 509 -30.47 -7.72 21.88
N ALA A 510 -31.72 -8.13 21.62
CA ALA A 510 -32.18 -9.50 21.89
C ALA A 510 -31.38 -10.53 21.08
N PHE A 511 -31.14 -10.27 19.79
CA PHE A 511 -30.35 -11.15 18.94
C PHE A 511 -28.90 -11.32 19.44
N VAL A 512 -28.24 -10.23 19.83
CA VAL A 512 -26.87 -10.27 20.37
C VAL A 512 -26.83 -11.10 21.66
N LEU A 513 -27.80 -10.89 22.56
CA LEU A 513 -27.90 -11.64 23.81
C LEU A 513 -28.09 -13.15 23.55
N GLU A 514 -28.96 -13.52 22.63
CA GLU A 514 -29.18 -14.93 22.25
C GLU A 514 -27.93 -15.55 21.62
N ALA A 515 -27.22 -14.81 20.77
CA ALA A 515 -25.98 -15.24 20.12
C ALA A 515 -24.87 -15.46 21.16
N ASP A 516 -24.70 -14.54 22.11
CA ASP A 516 -23.71 -14.66 23.18
C ASP A 516 -24.00 -15.86 24.08
N GLN A 517 -25.26 -16.05 24.51
CA GLN A 517 -25.67 -17.22 25.29
C GLN A 517 -25.42 -18.54 24.56
N SER A 518 -25.64 -18.55 23.24
CA SER A 518 -25.40 -19.72 22.40
C SER A 518 -23.90 -20.02 22.27
N ALA A 519 -23.08 -18.99 22.04
CA ALA A 519 -21.63 -19.11 21.97
C ALA A 519 -20.99 -19.56 23.30
N GLU A 520 -21.52 -19.08 24.43
CA GLU A 520 -21.09 -19.53 25.76
C GLU A 520 -21.40 -21.01 25.99
N ARG A 521 -22.62 -21.46 25.63
CA ARG A 521 -23.00 -22.88 25.69
C ARG A 521 -22.09 -23.74 24.83
N GLU A 522 -21.84 -23.35 23.58
CA GLU A 522 -20.93 -24.08 22.69
C GLU A 522 -19.48 -24.12 23.19
N ARG A 523 -18.99 -23.06 23.82
CA ARG A 523 -17.65 -23.06 24.45
C ARG A 523 -17.62 -24.00 25.65
N PHE A 524 -18.65 -23.97 26.48
CA PHE A 524 -18.77 -24.87 27.62
C PHE A 524 -18.77 -26.33 27.18
N ASP A 525 -19.59 -26.67 26.18
CA ASP A 525 -19.69 -28.03 25.64
C ASP A 525 -18.36 -28.51 25.02
N ARG A 526 -17.66 -27.64 24.29
CA ARG A 526 -16.31 -27.94 23.78
C ARG A 526 -15.31 -28.19 24.91
N ASN A 527 -15.30 -27.34 25.94
CA ASN A 527 -14.42 -27.51 27.09
C ASN A 527 -14.70 -28.83 27.83
N VAL A 528 -15.98 -29.18 28.01
CA VAL A 528 -16.38 -30.46 28.60
C VAL A 528 -15.90 -31.63 27.74
N ALA A 529 -16.07 -31.56 26.41
CA ALA A 529 -15.60 -32.59 25.48
C ALA A 529 -14.08 -32.77 25.55
N ASP A 530 -13.31 -31.69 25.63
CA ASP A 530 -11.85 -31.73 25.75
C ASP A 530 -11.40 -32.29 27.11
N ILE A 531 -12.08 -31.94 28.21
CA ILE A 531 -11.82 -32.53 29.53
C ILE A 531 -12.09 -34.04 29.51
N VAL A 532 -13.21 -34.47 28.93
CA VAL A 532 -13.56 -35.90 28.81
C VAL A 532 -12.51 -36.63 27.97
N ARG A 533 -12.09 -36.05 26.83
CA ARG A 533 -11.05 -36.61 25.95
C ARG A 533 -9.70 -36.73 26.67
N ASN A 534 -9.32 -35.72 27.44
CA ASN A 534 -8.08 -35.74 28.23
C ASN A 534 -8.13 -36.76 29.37
N LEU A 535 -9.29 -36.91 30.03
CA LEU A 535 -9.49 -37.93 31.06
C LEU A 535 -9.47 -39.36 30.48
N SER A 536 -10.07 -39.58 29.30
CA SER A 536 -9.99 -40.87 28.61
C SER A 536 -8.57 -41.19 28.16
N ALA A 537 -7.84 -40.21 27.61
CA ALA A 537 -6.44 -40.37 27.22
C ALA A 537 -5.55 -40.71 28.43
N ARG A 538 -5.76 -40.05 29.57
CA ARG A 538 -5.08 -40.38 30.83
C ARG A 538 -5.38 -41.79 31.33
N ARG A 539 -6.64 -42.24 31.27
CA ARG A 539 -7.00 -43.63 31.64
C ARG A 539 -6.33 -44.65 30.74
N HIS A 540 -6.32 -44.43 29.43
CA HIS A 540 -5.62 -45.32 28.50
C HIS A 540 -4.11 -45.34 28.73
N ALA A 541 -3.49 -44.19 28.99
CA ALA A 541 -2.07 -44.12 29.31
C ALA A 541 -1.71 -44.84 30.61
N LEU A 542 -2.56 -44.74 31.64
CA LEU A 542 -2.38 -45.46 32.91
C LEU A 542 -2.57 -46.97 32.75
N ALA A 543 -3.57 -47.42 31.99
CA ALA A 543 -3.79 -48.84 31.73
C ALA A 543 -2.61 -49.49 30.99
N ASN A 544 -1.98 -48.77 30.07
CA ASN A 544 -0.78 -49.24 29.36
C ASN A 544 0.49 -49.27 30.22
N LEU A 545 0.49 -48.62 31.39
CA LEU A 545 1.60 -48.64 32.35
C LEU A 545 1.47 -49.79 33.38
N GLU A 546 0.30 -50.42 33.49
CA GLU A 546 0.02 -51.52 34.41
C GLU A 546 0.19 -52.92 33.79
N GLU A 547 0.55 -53.04 32.50
CA GLU A 547 0.93 -54.32 31.91
C GLU A 547 2.42 -54.65 32.25
N PRO A 548 2.72 -55.68 33.06
CA PRO A 548 4.09 -56.05 33.36
C PRO A 548 4.74 -56.73 32.15
N GLU A 549 5.95 -56.30 31.78
CA GLU A 549 6.78 -56.94 30.74
C GLU A 549 6.88 -58.46 30.97
N PRO A 550 6.60 -59.30 29.95
CA PRO A 550 6.84 -60.72 30.06
C PRO A 550 8.35 -60.97 30.16
N ALA A 551 8.78 -61.60 31.26
CA ALA A 551 10.15 -62.01 31.52
C ALA A 551 10.74 -62.77 30.32
N GLY A 552 11.64 -62.10 29.58
CA GLY A 552 12.39 -62.67 28.47
C GLY A 552 13.33 -63.76 28.96
N SER A 553 13.12 -64.97 28.44
CA SER A 553 13.92 -66.16 28.69
C SER A 553 15.36 -66.01 28.21
N ILE A 554 16.29 -66.38 29.09
CA ILE A 554 17.68 -66.70 28.78
C ILE A 554 17.70 -67.96 27.90
N THR A 555 18.27 -67.85 26.69
CA THR A 555 19.08 -68.90 26.03
C THR A 555 19.96 -68.26 24.98
#